data_AF-A0A945EY33-F1
#
_entry.id   AF-A0A945EY33-F1
#
_cell.length_a   1.000
_cell.length_b   1.000
_cell.length_c   1.000
_cell.angle_alpha   90.00
_cell.angle_beta   90.00
_cell.angle_gamma   90.00
#
_symmetry.space_group_name_H-M   'P 1'
#
loop_
_entity.id
_entity.type
_entity.pdbx_description
1 polymer ?
#
loop_
_entity_poly.entity_id
_entity_poly.type
_entity_poly.pdbx_seq_one_letter_code
_entity_poly.pdbx_strand_id
1 'polypeptide(L)'
;MKKNLCIVLILINSLLFIACGAYSFTGGSTGDAKTLQIDFFPNQAPLVEPSLSQSFTQGLQDLFTRQTNLTLTKSNGDLYFSGEITGYRVNPMSA
;
A
#
# COMPACT_ATOMS: atom_id res chain seq x y z
N MET A 1 -19.54 -38.72 -33.11
CA MET A 1 -19.31 -38.63 -31.65
C MET A 1 -18.07 -37.81 -31.29
N LYS A 2 -16.91 -37.97 -31.95
CA LYS A 2 -15.67 -37.20 -31.65
C LYS A 2 -15.80 -35.67 -31.81
N LYS A 3 -16.56 -35.20 -32.80
CA LYS A 3 -16.75 -33.76 -33.07
C LYS A 3 -17.53 -33.04 -31.95
N ASN A 4 -18.51 -33.72 -31.36
CA ASN A 4 -19.30 -33.20 -30.23
C ASN A 4 -18.49 -33.25 -28.92
N LEU A 5 -17.61 -34.25 -28.77
CA LEU A 5 -16.66 -34.33 -27.65
C LEU A 5 -15.68 -33.16 -27.65
N CYS A 6 -15.12 -32.80 -28.82
CA CYS A 6 -14.22 -31.64 -28.94
C CYS A 6 -14.93 -30.32 -28.60
N ILE A 7 -16.19 -30.15 -29.00
CA ILE A 7 -16.98 -28.94 -28.69
C ILE A 7 -17.21 -28.81 -27.19
N VAL A 8 -17.54 -29.91 -26.49
CA VAL A 8 -17.71 -29.92 -25.03
C VAL A 8 -16.40 -29.57 -24.31
N LEU A 9 -15.27 -30.08 -24.81
CA LEU A 9 -13.96 -29.82 -24.21
C LEU A 9 -13.49 -28.36 -24.39
N ILE A 10 -13.84 -27.72 -25.51
CA ILE A 10 -13.58 -26.30 -25.74
C ILE A 10 -14.47 -25.43 -24.84
N LEU A 11 -15.74 -25.82 -24.68
CA LEU A 11 -16.69 -25.09 -23.83
C LEU A 11 -16.27 -25.12 -22.35
N ILE A 12 -15.76 -26.26 -21.87
CA ILE A 12 -15.28 -26.40 -20.49
C ILE A 12 -14.00 -25.61 -20.24
N ASN A 13 -13.12 -25.50 -21.24
CA ASN A 13 -11.91 -24.70 -21.15
C ASN A 13 -12.24 -23.19 -21.09
N SER A 14 -13.26 -22.74 -21.83
CA SER A 14 -13.74 -21.36 -21.78
C SER A 14 -14.31 -20.95 -20.40
N LEU A 15 -14.90 -21.89 -19.65
CA LEU A 15 -15.41 -21.62 -18.31
C LEU A 15 -14.28 -21.42 -17.27
N LEU A 16 -13.12 -22.04 -17.48
CA LEU A 16 -11.98 -21.93 -16.57
C LEU A 16 -11.31 -20.54 -16.64
N PHE A 17 -11.44 -19.82 -17.75
CA PHE A 17 -10.88 -18.47 -17.90
C PHE A 17 -11.68 -17.38 -17.16
N ILE A 18 -12.93 -17.64 -16.76
CA ILE A 18 -13.79 -16.67 -16.06
C ILE A 18 -13.57 -16.74 -14.53
N ALA A 19 -12.93 -17.80 -14.03
CA ALA A 19 -12.72 -18.02 -12.59
C ALA A 19 -11.55 -17.22 -12.00
N CYS A 20 -10.75 -16.54 -12.82
CA CYS A 20 -9.72 -15.63 -12.34
C CYS A 20 -10.37 -14.28 -12.01
N GLY A 21 -10.79 -14.12 -10.75
CA GLY A 21 -11.36 -12.87 -10.23
C GLY A 21 -10.41 -11.68 -10.35
N ALA A 22 -10.89 -10.49 -9.96
CA ALA A 22 -10.16 -9.22 -10.07
C ALA A 22 -8.72 -9.34 -9.51
N TYR A 23 -7.75 -9.45 -10.41
CA TYR A 23 -6.35 -9.60 -10.09
C TYR A 23 -5.78 -8.22 -9.77
N SER A 24 -5.47 -7.96 -8.50
CA SER A 24 -4.73 -6.76 -8.11
C SER A 24 -3.24 -7.08 -8.03
N PHE A 25 -2.45 -6.51 -8.95
CA PHE A 25 -0.97 -6.56 -8.89
C PHE A 25 -0.38 -5.73 -7.73
N THR A 26 -1.19 -4.94 -7.01
CA THR A 26 -0.75 -4.23 -5.80
C THR A 26 -1.08 -5.08 -4.58
N GLY A 27 -0.10 -5.84 -4.08
CA GLY A 27 -0.23 -6.82 -2.99
C GLY A 27 -0.58 -6.28 -1.60
N GLY A 28 -0.99 -5.02 -1.47
CA GLY A 28 -1.51 -4.46 -0.22
C GLY A 28 -3.02 -4.65 -0.16
N SER A 29 -3.50 -5.60 0.64
CA SER A 29 -4.93 -5.63 1.00
C SER A 29 -5.21 -4.48 1.96
N THR A 30 -5.72 -3.36 1.44
CA THR A 30 -6.20 -2.24 2.27
C THR A 30 -7.57 -2.51 2.88
N GLY A 31 -8.11 -3.73 2.74
CA GLY A 31 -9.48 -4.04 3.13
C GLY A 31 -10.48 -3.11 2.44
N ASP A 32 -11.41 -2.55 3.23
CA ASP A 32 -12.39 -1.55 2.78
C ASP A 32 -11.92 -0.10 2.93
N ALA A 33 -10.70 0.14 3.45
CA ALA A 33 -10.19 1.49 3.66
C ALA A 33 -9.91 2.16 2.31
N LYS A 34 -10.43 3.37 2.13
CA LYS A 34 -10.24 4.19 0.91
C LYS A 34 -9.43 5.43 1.19
N THR A 35 -9.41 5.88 2.43
CA THR A 35 -8.80 7.13 2.84
C THR A 35 -7.73 6.94 3.90
N LEU A 36 -6.68 7.75 3.79
CA LEU A 36 -5.51 7.73 4.65
C LEU A 36 -5.30 9.12 5.22
N GLN A 37 -5.10 9.20 6.53
CA GLN A 37 -4.72 10.43 7.22
C GLN A 37 -3.38 10.20 7.93
N ILE A 38 -2.39 11.02 7.60
CA ILE A 38 -1.08 11.03 8.22
C ILE A 38 -0.84 12.42 8.78
N ASP A 39 -0.78 12.52 10.10
CA ASP A 39 -0.46 13.76 10.79
C ASP A 39 1.06 13.99 10.86
N PHE A 40 1.45 15.19 11.26
CA PHE A 40 2.87 15.56 11.38
C PHE A 40 3.52 14.85 12.58
N PHE A 41 4.69 14.25 12.35
CA PHE A 41 5.45 13.56 13.40
C PHE A 41 6.50 14.51 14.01
N PRO A 42 6.28 15.08 15.21
CA PRO A 42 7.25 15.94 15.86
C PRO A 42 8.52 15.16 16.25
N ASN A 43 9.67 15.83 16.17
CA ASN A 43 10.94 15.28 16.60
C ASN A 43 11.19 15.60 18.09
N GLN A 44 11.12 14.57 18.93
CA GLN A 44 11.46 14.62 20.37
C GLN A 44 12.82 13.97 20.67
N ALA A 45 13.65 13.74 19.66
CA ALA A 45 14.99 13.22 19.86
C ALA A 45 15.89 14.23 20.60
N PRO A 46 16.86 13.78 21.42
CA PRO A 46 17.79 14.67 22.13
C PRO A 46 18.62 15.57 21.20
N LEU A 47 18.89 15.08 19.99
CA LEU A 47 19.51 15.83 18.91
C LEU A 47 18.40 16.11 17.88
N VAL A 48 17.97 17.36 17.76
CA VAL A 48 16.85 17.71 16.88
C VAL A 48 17.38 18.01 15.48
N GLU A 49 17.17 17.10 14.55
CA GLU A 49 17.32 17.35 13.12
C GLU A 49 16.00 17.90 12.56
N PRO A 50 15.94 19.17 12.11
CA PRO A 50 14.69 19.81 11.68
C PRO A 50 14.13 19.20 10.38
N SER A 51 14.98 18.65 9.52
CA SER A 51 14.56 18.05 8.24
C SER A 51 13.95 16.66 8.40
N LEU A 52 14.25 15.96 9.52
CA LEU A 52 13.88 14.57 9.74
C LEU A 52 12.36 14.38 9.84
N SER A 53 11.67 15.23 10.61
CA SER A 53 10.21 15.16 10.76
C SER A 53 9.48 15.29 9.44
N GLN A 54 9.91 16.24 8.59
CA GLN A 54 9.33 16.45 7.27
C GLN A 54 9.63 15.29 6.34
N SER A 55 10.90 14.84 6.28
CA SER A 55 11.31 13.72 5.42
C SER A 55 10.60 12.42 5.80
N PHE A 56 10.45 12.14 7.10
CA PHE A 56 9.72 10.97 7.59
C PHE A 56 8.24 11.03 7.20
N THR A 57 7.58 12.16 7.47
CA THR A 57 6.15 12.33 7.17
C THR A 57 5.89 12.20 5.67
N GLN A 58 6.73 12.82 4.83
CA GLN A 58 6.61 12.73 3.38
C GLN A 58 6.95 11.34 2.84
N GLY A 59 7.98 10.68 3.38
CA GLY A 59 8.36 9.33 3.00
C GLY A 59 7.27 8.31 3.33
N LEU A 60 6.60 8.48 4.47
CA LEU A 60 5.45 7.66 4.85
C LEU A 60 4.28 7.86 3.88
N GLN A 61 3.93 9.12 3.55
CA GLN A 61 2.89 9.41 2.56
C GLN A 61 3.20 8.82 1.18
N ASP A 62 4.46 8.94 0.73
CA ASP A 62 4.91 8.41 -0.55
C ASP A 62 4.86 6.88 -0.58
N LEU A 63 5.24 6.21 0.52
CA LEU A 63 5.14 4.75 0.63
C LEU A 63 3.70 4.27 0.43
N PHE A 64 2.75 4.87 1.14
CA PHE A 64 1.34 4.48 1.00
C PHE A 64 0.77 4.83 -0.38
N THR A 65 1.14 5.99 -0.94
CA THR A 65 0.70 6.40 -2.29
C THR A 65 1.23 5.46 -3.38
N ARG A 66 2.43 4.89 -3.20
CA ARG A 66 3.04 3.97 -4.17
C ARG A 66 2.57 2.53 -4.04
N GLN A 67 2.30 2.08 -2.80
CA GLN A 67 1.96 0.68 -2.53
C GLN A 67 0.45 0.42 -2.46
N THR A 68 -0.36 1.46 -2.32
CA THR A 68 -1.82 1.37 -2.17
C THR A 68 -2.54 2.41 -3.04
N ASN A 69 -3.83 2.18 -3.31
CA ASN A 69 -4.70 3.16 -4.00
C ASN A 69 -5.45 4.08 -3.01
N LEU A 70 -4.93 4.27 -1.79
CA LEU A 70 -5.58 5.09 -0.77
C LEU A 70 -5.48 6.58 -1.11
N THR A 71 -6.55 7.32 -0.84
CA THR A 71 -6.59 8.78 -1.01
C THR A 71 -6.18 9.47 0.28
N LEU A 72 -5.21 10.38 0.21
CA LEU A 72 -4.79 11.18 1.36
C LEU A 72 -5.89 12.21 1.72
N THR A 73 -6.39 12.18 2.95
CA THR A 73 -7.35 13.14 3.50
C THR A 73 -6.75 13.88 4.69
N LYS A 74 -7.18 15.12 4.91
CA LYS A 74 -6.75 15.94 6.05
C LYS A 74 -7.53 15.62 7.33
N SER A 75 -8.70 14.98 7.21
CA SER A 75 -9.57 14.66 8.34
C SER A 75 -10.53 13.52 7.98
N ASN A 76 -10.92 12.71 8.97
CA ASN A 76 -11.79 11.55 8.82
C ASN A 76 -11.26 10.51 7.82
N GLY A 77 -9.96 10.21 7.89
CA GLY A 77 -9.39 9.07 7.19
C GLY A 77 -9.82 7.75 7.80
N ASP A 78 -10.09 6.74 6.98
CA ASP A 78 -10.35 5.37 7.42
C ASP A 78 -9.14 4.79 8.18
N LEU A 79 -7.94 5.19 7.76
CA LEU A 79 -6.67 4.89 8.43
C LEU A 79 -6.05 6.17 8.96
N TYR A 80 -5.73 6.19 10.26
CA TYR A 80 -5.15 7.33 10.95
C TYR A 80 -3.78 6.97 11.54
N PHE A 81 -2.75 7.74 11.19
CA PHE A 81 -1.39 7.57 11.69
C PHE A 81 -0.94 8.83 12.45
N SER A 82 -0.55 8.63 13.71
CA SER A 82 0.04 9.65 14.58
C SER A 82 1.18 9.06 15.40
N GLY A 83 2.11 9.90 15.82
CA GLY A 83 3.24 9.51 16.65
C GLY A 83 4.32 10.58 16.68
N GLU A 84 5.46 10.24 17.28
CA GLU A 84 6.60 11.13 17.43
C GLU A 84 7.93 10.39 17.21
N ILE A 85 8.97 11.13 16.85
CA ILE A 85 10.32 10.59 16.66
C ILE A 85 11.07 10.72 17.99
N THR A 86 11.34 9.60 18.65
CA THR A 86 12.05 9.57 19.96
C THR A 86 13.57 9.47 19.82
N GLY A 87 14.08 9.09 18.65
CA GLY A 87 15.50 8.98 18.36
C GLY A 87 15.78 8.48 16.96
N TYR A 88 16.98 8.77 16.45
CA TYR A 88 17.47 8.24 15.17
C TYR A 88 18.93 7.84 15.30
N ARG A 89 19.37 6.93 14.43
CA ARG A 89 20.78 6.52 14.30
C ARG A 89 21.15 6.51 12.84
N VAL A 90 22.32 7.05 12.53
CA VAL A 90 22.87 7.03 11.18
C VAL A 90 23.87 5.89 11.13
N ASN A 91 23.52 4.82 10.41
CA ASN A 91 24.39 3.68 10.20
C ASN A 91 24.97 3.79 8.78
N PRO A 92 26.31 3.81 8.61
CA PRO A 92 26.89 3.75 7.29
C PRO A 92 26.57 2.37 6.68
N MET A 93 25.82 2.34 5.57
CA MET A 93 25.79 1.16 4.72
C MET A 93 27.04 1.16 3.86
N SER A 94 27.81 0.08 3.95
CA SER A 94 28.92 -0.16 3.03
C SER A 94 28.35 -0.23 1.60
N ALA A 95 28.94 0.53 0.69
CA ALA A 95 28.65 0.47 -0.74
C ALA A 95 29.17 -0.82 -1.37
#